data_AF-A0A0P1EIX8-F1
#
_entry.id   AF-A0A0P1EIX8-F1
#
_cell.length_a   1.000
_cell.length_b   1.000
_cell.length_c   1.000
_cell.angle_alpha   90.00
_cell.angle_beta   90.00
_cell.angle_gamma   90.00
#
_symmetry.space_group_name_H-M   'P 1'
#
loop_
_entity.id
_entity.type
_entity.pdbx_description
1 polymer ?
#
loop_
_entity_poly.entity_id
_entity_poly.type
_entity_poly.pdbx_seq_one_letter_code
_entity_poly.pdbx_strand_id
1 'polypeptide(L)'
;MLLASDGLGFSLTDTIINKGAVLELEYTHHLEALYCIEDKGQIRAVEDQSWHSLEPFTLYALDQHDRHLVRALDSDLRLVCVFNPPLSGQEVHRKDGSYALKEQ
;
A
#
# COMPACT_ATOMS: atom_id res chain seq x y z
N MET A 1 9.09 6.25 9.83
CA MET A 1 9.08 5.02 9.00
C MET A 1 10.32 4.21 9.34
N LEU A 2 10.22 2.89 9.23
CA LEU A 2 11.35 1.95 9.24
C LEU A 2 11.68 1.60 7.78
N LEU A 3 12.95 1.65 7.37
CA LEU A 3 13.40 1.48 5.97
C LEU A 3 14.51 0.44 5.82
N ALA A 4 14.89 0.14 4.59
CA ALA A 4 15.98 -0.78 4.26
C ALA A 4 17.31 -0.42 4.95
N SER A 5 17.59 0.87 5.12
CA SER A 5 18.79 1.37 5.83
C SER A 5 18.87 0.94 7.29
N ASP A 6 17.73 0.58 7.90
CA ASP A 6 17.65 0.16 9.30
C ASP A 6 17.96 -1.34 9.50
N GLY A 7 18.08 -2.11 8.40
CA GLY A 7 18.63 -3.47 8.44
C GLY A 7 17.76 -4.55 9.09
N LEU A 8 16.45 -4.32 9.26
CA LEU A 8 15.54 -5.26 9.94
C LEU A 8 14.85 -6.28 9.01
N GLY A 9 15.07 -6.19 7.69
CA GLY A 9 14.53 -7.14 6.72
C GLY A 9 13.11 -6.83 6.21
N PHE A 10 12.47 -5.77 6.70
CA PHE A 10 11.20 -5.23 6.22
C PHE A 10 11.13 -3.73 6.52
N SER A 11 10.28 -2.99 5.80
CA SER A 11 9.98 -1.60 6.12
C SER A 11 8.59 -1.49 6.73
N LEU A 12 8.38 -0.46 7.55
CA LEU A 12 7.08 -0.15 8.15
C LEU A 12 6.76 1.33 7.98
N THR A 13 5.56 1.61 7.49
CA THR A 13 5.06 2.96 7.23
C THR A 13 3.73 3.19 7.94
N ASP A 14 3.47 4.45 8.31
CA ASP A 14 2.19 4.93 8.79
C ASP A 14 1.66 5.86 7.69
N THR A 15 0.70 5.36 6.93
CA THR A 15 0.26 5.93 5.66
C THR A 15 -1.13 6.51 5.80
N ILE A 16 -1.30 7.75 5.35
CA ILE A 16 -2.60 8.44 5.30
C ILE A 16 -3.03 8.55 3.84
N ILE A 17 -4.20 8.01 3.53
CA ILE A 17 -4.89 8.19 2.25
C ILE A 17 -5.97 9.25 2.47
N ASN A 18 -5.77 10.42 1.87
CA ASN A 18 -6.66 11.56 2.04
C ASN A 18 -8.10 11.23 1.59
N LYS A 19 -9.08 11.81 2.28
CA LYS A 19 -10.51 11.68 1.96
C LYS A 19 -10.78 11.88 0.47
N GLY A 20 -11.48 10.92 -0.13
CA GLY A 20 -11.88 10.93 -1.53
C GLY A 20 -10.76 10.64 -2.53
N ALA A 21 -9.51 10.45 -2.08
CA ALA A 21 -8.43 9.98 -2.93
C ALA A 21 -8.68 8.52 -3.35
N VAL A 22 -8.33 8.23 -4.60
CA VAL A 22 -8.26 6.87 -5.14
C VAL A 22 -6.85 6.68 -5.64
N LEU A 23 -6.15 5.70 -5.08
CA LEU A 23 -4.80 5.34 -5.47
C LEU A 23 -4.85 4.04 -6.26
N GLU A 24 -4.16 4.01 -7.39
CA GLU A 24 -3.92 2.80 -8.16
C GLU A 24 -2.46 2.41 -7.97
N LEU A 25 -2.23 1.20 -7.46
CA LEU A 25 -0.94 0.76 -6.97
C LEU A 25 -0.62 -0.64 -7.48
N GLU A 26 0.65 -0.87 -7.79
CA GLU A 26 1.18 -2.17 -8.18
C GLU A 26 2.63 -2.31 -7.70
N TYR A 27 2.86 -3.22 -6.76
CA TYR A 27 4.17 -3.41 -6.14
C TYR A 27 4.83 -4.69 -6.67
N THR A 28 5.29 -4.69 -7.92
CA THR A 28 5.88 -5.88 -8.58
C THR A 28 7.17 -6.40 -7.93
N HIS A 29 7.81 -5.62 -7.07
CA HIS A 29 9.07 -5.97 -6.41
C HIS A 29 8.95 -6.13 -4.89
N HIS A 30 7.76 -5.90 -4.32
CA HIS A 30 7.53 -5.99 -2.89
C HIS A 30 6.24 -6.74 -2.62
N LEU A 31 6.27 -7.61 -1.62
CA LEU A 31 5.06 -8.05 -0.93
C LEU A 31 4.65 -6.95 0.04
N GLU A 32 3.34 -6.71 0.15
CA GLU A 32 2.79 -5.69 1.04
C GLU A 32 1.70 -6.29 1.93
N ALA A 33 1.71 -5.94 3.22
CA ALA A 33 0.62 -6.16 4.14
C ALA A 33 0.22 -4.84 4.79
N LEU A 34 -1.08 -4.56 4.86
CA LEU A 34 -1.60 -3.32 5.42
C LEU A 34 -2.64 -3.60 6.49
N TYR A 35 -2.55 -2.83 7.56
CA TYR A 35 -3.46 -2.90 8.68
C TYR A 35 -4.15 -1.56 8.88
N CYS A 36 -5.48 -1.54 8.71
CA CYS A 36 -6.28 -0.36 8.91
C CYS A 36 -6.40 -0.06 10.41
N ILE A 37 -6.00 1.15 10.82
CA ILE A 37 -6.04 1.55 12.24
C ILE A 37 -7.07 2.64 12.52
N GLU A 38 -7.39 3.48 11.53
CA GLU A 38 -8.37 4.57 11.69
C GLU A 38 -9.18 4.72 10.40
N ASP A 39 -10.47 5.08 10.57
CA ASP A 39 -11.42 5.42 9.51
C ASP A 39 -11.74 4.31 8.48
N LYS A 40 -12.55 4.66 7.48
CA LYS A 40 -13.13 3.70 6.52
C LYS A 40 -12.68 3.97 5.10
N GLY A 41 -12.39 2.88 4.41
CA GLY A 41 -11.95 2.88 3.03
C GLY A 41 -12.48 1.66 2.30
N GLN A 42 -12.01 1.49 1.07
CA GLN A 42 -12.25 0.28 0.31
C GLN A 42 -11.03 -0.09 -0.54
N ILE A 43 -10.89 -1.37 -0.82
CA ILE A 43 -9.91 -1.91 -1.75
C ILE A 43 -10.57 -2.85 -2.77
N ARG A 44 -10.04 -2.92 -3.98
CA ARG A 44 -10.32 -4.00 -4.93
C ARG A 44 -9.12 -4.27 -5.82
N ALA A 45 -8.98 -5.49 -6.33
CA ALA A 45 -8.12 -5.70 -7.48
C ALA A 45 -8.67 -4.92 -8.70
N VAL A 46 -7.80 -4.48 -9.60
CA VAL A 46 -8.24 -3.74 -10.80
C VAL A 46 -9.16 -4.59 -11.68
N GLU A 47 -8.90 -5.89 -11.74
CA GLU A 47 -9.68 -6.87 -12.50
C GLU A 47 -11.03 -7.21 -11.84
N ASP A 48 -11.17 -6.97 -10.54
CA ASP A 48 -12.38 -7.29 -9.79
C ASP A 48 -13.49 -6.26 -9.98
N GLN A 49 -14.73 -6.74 -9.97
CA GLN A 49 -15.91 -5.89 -10.10
C GLN A 49 -16.38 -5.31 -8.75
N SER A 50 -15.99 -5.90 -7.63
CA SER A 50 -16.49 -5.56 -6.29
C SER A 50 -15.42 -4.95 -5.39
N TRP A 51 -15.82 -3.97 -4.60
CA TRP A 51 -15.00 -3.38 -3.55
C TRP A 51 -15.15 -4.14 -2.23
N HIS A 52 -14.02 -4.40 -1.57
CA HIS A 52 -13.93 -4.88 -0.20
C HIS A 52 -13.82 -3.70 0.75
N SER A 53 -14.55 -3.75 1.86
CA SER A 53 -14.51 -2.69 2.87
C SER A 53 -13.25 -2.78 3.71
N LEU A 54 -12.68 -1.61 4.00
CA LEU A 54 -11.62 -1.42 5.00
C LEU A 54 -12.21 -0.63 6.17
N GLU A 55 -12.05 -1.16 7.37
CA GLU A 55 -12.39 -0.50 8.63
C GLU A 55 -11.33 -0.83 9.68
N PRO A 56 -11.28 -0.12 10.83
CA PRO A 56 -10.26 -0.37 11.83
C PRO A 56 -10.19 -1.86 12.20
N PHE A 57 -8.96 -2.35 12.29
CA PHE A 57 -8.59 -3.75 12.52
C PHE A 57 -8.75 -4.69 11.31
N THR A 58 -9.07 -4.16 10.14
CA THR A 58 -9.00 -4.91 8.88
C THR A 58 -7.54 -5.05 8.44
N LEU A 59 -7.11 -6.28 8.15
CA LEU A 59 -5.85 -6.58 7.50
C LEU A 59 -6.09 -7.06 6.08
N TYR A 60 -5.30 -6.58 5.13
CA TYR A 60 -5.19 -7.18 3.82
C TYR A 60 -3.71 -7.31 3.41
N ALA A 61 -3.42 -8.27 2.56
CA ALA A 61 -2.08 -8.54 2.05
C ALA A 61 -2.14 -8.82 0.54
N LEU A 62 -1.12 -8.39 -0.17
CA LEU A 62 -0.99 -8.48 -1.61
C LEU A 62 0.19 -9.39 -1.93
N ASP A 63 -0.04 -10.70 -1.82
CA ASP A 63 0.99 -11.73 -1.92
C ASP A 63 1.34 -12.11 -3.38
N GLN A 64 0.49 -11.74 -4.33
CA GLN A 64 0.65 -12.04 -5.76
C GLN A 64 1.02 -10.81 -6.61
N HIS A 65 1.44 -9.72 -5.96
CA HIS A 65 1.74 -8.44 -6.62
C HIS A 65 0.54 -7.84 -7.37
N ASP A 66 -0.67 -8.08 -6.86
CA ASP A 66 -1.91 -7.68 -7.53
C ASP A 66 -2.00 -6.17 -7.67
N ARG A 67 -2.24 -5.72 -8.91
CA ARG A 67 -2.62 -4.34 -9.19
C ARG A 67 -3.98 -4.07 -8.58
N HIS A 68 -4.06 -3.06 -7.72
CA HIS A 68 -5.25 -2.79 -6.92
C HIS A 68 -5.53 -1.30 -6.83
N LEU A 69 -6.79 -1.01 -6.48
CA LEU A 69 -7.25 0.33 -6.17
C LEU A 69 -7.60 0.38 -4.69
N VAL A 70 -7.11 1.39 -3.99
CA VAL A 70 -7.48 1.70 -2.61
C VAL A 70 -8.04 3.12 -2.54
N ARG A 71 -9.10 3.31 -1.76
CA ARG A 71 -9.74 4.61 -1.59
C ARG A 71 -10.16 4.88 -0.17
N ALA A 72 -10.07 6.15 0.23
CA ALA A 72 -10.68 6.66 1.44
C ALA A 72 -12.12 7.14 1.15
N LEU A 73 -13.04 6.95 2.10
CA LEU A 73 -14.45 7.32 1.92
C LEU A 73 -14.76 8.68 2.55
N ASP A 74 -15.32 8.68 3.75
CA ASP A 74 -15.90 9.88 4.39
C ASP A 74 -14.87 10.73 5.15
N SER A 75 -13.68 10.18 5.40
CA SER A 75 -12.56 10.73 6.17
C SER A 75 -11.24 10.22 5.60
N ASP A 76 -10.12 10.72 6.12
CA ASP A 76 -8.79 10.20 5.76
C ASP A 76 -8.66 8.78 6.29
N LEU A 77 -8.17 7.85 5.47
CA LEU A 77 -7.93 6.46 5.86
C LEU A 77 -6.49 6.31 6.35
N ARG A 78 -6.28 5.66 7.49
CA ARG A 78 -4.93 5.44 8.04
C ARG A 78 -4.56 3.97 8.11
N LEU A 79 -3.45 3.63 7.48
CA LEU A 79 -2.96 2.27 7.32
C LEU A 79 -1.53 2.16 7.86
N VAL A 80 -1.26 1.11 8.63
CA VAL A 80 0.12 0.67 8.91
C VAL A 80 0.51 -0.33 7.84
N CYS A 81 1.50 0.00 7.02
CA CYS A 81 1.93 -0.85 5.90
C CYS A 81 3.31 -1.46 6.18
N VAL A 82 3.45 -2.75 5.88
CA VAL A 82 4.70 -3.51 5.94
C VAL A 82 5.06 -3.97 4.54
N PHE A 83 6.31 -3.75 4.13
CA PHE A 83 6.82 -4.22 2.85
C PHE A 83 8.00 -5.17 3.01
N ASN A 84 8.05 -6.18 2.14
CA ASN A 84 9.15 -7.13 2.03
C ASN A 84 9.45 -7.45 0.54
N PRO A 85 10.67 -7.19 0.01
CA PRO A 85 11.82 -6.58 0.67
C PRO A 85 11.53 -5.17 1.21
N PRO A 86 12.34 -4.63 2.16
CA PRO A 86 12.08 -3.31 2.73
C PRO A 86 12.16 -2.22 1.66
N LEU A 87 11.29 -1.21 1.76
CA LEU A 87 11.39 0.02 0.99
C LEU A 87 12.72 0.72 1.27
N SER A 88 13.35 1.19 0.21
CA SER A 88 14.59 1.98 0.25
C SER A 88 14.37 3.43 0.64
N GLY A 89 13.15 3.95 0.44
CA GLY A 89 12.86 5.39 0.53
C GLY A 89 13.35 6.20 -0.68
N GLN A 90 13.90 5.53 -1.68
CA GLN A 90 14.33 6.12 -2.96
C GLN A 90 13.57 5.53 -4.15
N GLU A 91 12.56 4.68 -3.89
CA GLU A 91 11.66 4.23 -4.94
C GLU A 91 10.94 5.42 -5.59
N VAL A 92 10.68 5.27 -6.88
CA VAL A 92 9.82 6.18 -7.63
C VAL A 92 8.69 5.40 -8.26
N HIS A 93 7.50 5.99 -8.28
CA HIS A 93 6.41 5.48 -9.11
C HIS A 93 6.82 5.60 -10.57
N ARG A 94 6.90 4.45 -11.25
CA ARG A 94 7.20 4.35 -12.67
C ARG A 94 5.91 4.39 -13.49
N LYS A 95 6.04 4.66 -14.78
CA LYS A 95 4.89 4.75 -15.71
C LYS A 95 4.19 3.41 -15.94
N ASP A 96 4.85 2.30 -15.64
CA ASP A 96 4.29 0.95 -15.71
C ASP A 96 3.48 0.57 -14.45
N GLY A 97 3.33 1.50 -13.48
CA GLY A 97 2.63 1.26 -12.23
C GLY A 97 3.53 0.77 -11.10
N SER A 98 4.76 0.34 -11.41
CA SER A 98 5.67 -0.23 -10.42
C SER A 98 6.27 0.85 -9.49
N TYR A 99 6.46 0.47 -8.23
CA TYR A 99 7.25 1.24 -7.27
C TYR A 99 8.62 0.56 -7.13
N ALA A 100 9.66 1.19 -7.65
CA ALA A 100 11.00 0.60 -7.71
C ALA A 100 12.09 1.66 -7.60
N LEU A 101 13.30 1.25 -7.19
CA LEU A 101 14.49 2.11 -7.21
C LEU A 101 14.67 2.76 -8.58
N LYS A 102 15.19 3.99 -8.64
CA LYS A 102 15.70 4.52 -9.91
C LYS A 102 16.78 3.57 -10.42
N GLU A 103 16.61 3.05 -11.64
CA GLU A 103 17.70 2.36 -12.33
C GLU A 103 18.92 3.29 -12.38
N GLN A 104 20.11 2.71 -12.14
CA GLN A 104 21.39 3.41 -12.26
C GLN A 104 21.68 3.78 -13.72
#